data_AF-A0A0B2UVC3-F1
#
_entry.id   AF-A0A0B2UVC3-F1
#
_cell.length_a   1.000
_cell.length_b   1.000
_cell.length_c   1.000
_cell.angle_alpha   90.00
_cell.angle_beta   90.00
_cell.angle_gamma   90.00
#
_symmetry.space_group_name_H-M   'P 1'
#
loop_
_entity.id
_entity.type
_entity.pdbx_description
1 polymer ?
#
loop_
_entity_poly.entity_id
_entity_poly.type
_entity_poly.pdbx_seq_one_letter_code
_entity_poly.pdbx_strand_id
1 'polypeptide(L)'
;MSEAMEIGSRSVDSETISSKMLDALSYRCPSSATKIFKDECMQCFNTPLHPGGLFVCMKTFAGLCPKHVAEHCERTGQRALLHIQQTKLELAETEGPQDKVTKLAIDVEGGFRSTPRTETVTEYSLSVYPAIQTKIPFDKLSGDLLIACTKVATSESAQRVEQLETGVSGWDGEAKLITKHVDLPQVATSESAQRVEQLETGVSGWDGEAKLITKHVDLPQLNNGVKVPRSGWKCQAEGCELTENLWLNLTDGAIKCGRSQYIQEGVLSKGNNHMRQHYDNTGYPLVVKLGTITKDDADVFSYDEDESVRDPNLAKHLMHFDIDLQTVEKTEKSTLELELDLNQKWEWAMCQEDGANLELAYGPALTGMINIDR
;
A
#
# COMPACT_ATOMS: atom_id res chain seq x y z
N MET A 1 -43.74 -12.12 -43.97
CA MET A 1 -44.58 -12.22 -42.75
C MET A 1 -43.72 -11.63 -41.64
N SER A 2 -43.93 -10.38 -41.21
CA SER A 2 -45.10 -9.84 -40.50
C SER A 2 -45.24 -10.47 -39.10
N GLU A 3 -45.34 -9.71 -38.01
CA GLU A 3 -45.65 -8.28 -37.87
C GLU A 3 -44.58 -7.51 -37.06
N ALA A 4 -44.32 -6.26 -37.44
CA ALA A 4 -43.73 -5.26 -36.55
C ALA A 4 -44.86 -4.33 -36.12
N MET A 5 -45.19 -4.30 -34.82
CA MET A 5 -46.33 -3.53 -34.33
C MET A 5 -45.94 -2.06 -34.13
N GLU A 6 -46.48 -1.18 -34.96
CA GLU A 6 -46.24 0.27 -34.87
C GLU A 6 -46.85 0.86 -33.59
N ILE A 7 -46.02 1.10 -32.57
CA ILE A 7 -46.39 1.96 -31.44
C ILE A 7 -46.09 3.40 -31.87
N GLY A 8 -47.13 4.10 -32.31
CA GLY A 8 -47.03 5.37 -33.02
C GLY A 8 -46.19 6.42 -32.30
N SER A 9 -45.09 6.83 -32.92
CA SER A 9 -44.27 7.95 -32.47
C SER A 9 -45.07 9.25 -32.52
N ARG A 10 -45.54 9.73 -31.36
CA ARG A 10 -45.93 11.14 -31.21
C ARG A 10 -44.66 11.98 -31.31
N SER A 11 -44.38 12.44 -32.52
CA SER A 11 -43.43 13.50 -32.78
C SER A 11 -43.93 14.76 -32.07
N VAL A 12 -43.42 14.99 -30.86
CA VAL A 12 -43.42 16.34 -30.29
C VAL A 12 -42.38 17.10 -31.08
N ASP A 13 -42.82 18.12 -31.83
CA ASP A 13 -41.95 18.96 -32.63
C ASP A 13 -40.85 19.63 -31.78
N SER A 14 -39.86 20.22 -32.43
CA SER A 14 -38.82 21.03 -31.80
C SER A 14 -39.39 22.38 -31.30
N GLU A 15 -40.38 22.34 -30.40
CA GLU A 15 -40.94 23.51 -29.75
C GLU A 15 -39.87 24.25 -28.96
N THR A 16 -39.67 25.53 -29.31
CA THR A 16 -38.89 26.46 -28.51
C THR A 16 -39.42 26.47 -27.08
N ILE A 17 -38.61 26.02 -26.11
CA ILE A 17 -39.00 25.93 -24.69
C ILE A 17 -39.40 27.32 -24.21
N SER A 18 -40.71 27.53 -24.10
CA SER A 18 -41.30 28.83 -23.75
C SER A 18 -40.98 29.20 -22.31
N SER A 19 -40.91 30.50 -21.98
CA SER A 19 -40.81 30.97 -20.60
C SER A 19 -41.89 30.34 -19.70
N LYS A 20 -43.12 30.23 -20.20
CA LYS A 20 -44.24 29.55 -19.53
C LYS A 20 -43.98 28.08 -19.18
N MET A 21 -43.11 27.38 -19.91
CA MET A 21 -42.69 26.02 -19.57
C MET A 21 -41.59 26.01 -18.49
N LEU A 22 -40.74 27.04 -18.44
CA LEU A 22 -39.72 27.21 -17.39
C LEU A 22 -40.36 27.62 -16.06
N ASP A 23 -41.34 28.53 -16.09
CA ASP A 23 -42.13 28.96 -14.93
C ASP A 23 -42.89 27.79 -14.27
N ALA A 24 -43.24 26.76 -15.06
CA ALA A 24 -43.96 25.57 -14.61
C ALA A 24 -43.05 24.43 -14.10
N LEU A 25 -41.72 24.62 -14.06
CA LEU A 25 -40.79 23.59 -13.59
C LEU A 25 -40.83 23.43 -12.06
N SER A 26 -40.87 22.19 -11.59
CA SER A 26 -40.65 21.88 -10.17
C SER A 26 -39.15 21.67 -9.91
N TYR A 27 -38.57 22.55 -9.10
CA TYR A 27 -37.17 22.50 -8.66
C TYR A 27 -37.04 22.85 -7.16
N ARG A 28 -35.85 22.69 -6.60
CA ARG A 28 -35.47 23.17 -5.26
C ARG A 28 -34.15 23.92 -5.34
N CYS A 29 -34.05 25.02 -4.59
CA CYS A 29 -32.79 25.72 -4.36
C CYS A 29 -32.02 24.96 -3.26
N PRO A 30 -30.77 24.50 -3.48
CA PRO A 30 -30.04 23.74 -2.48
C PRO A 30 -29.61 24.60 -1.29
N SER A 31 -29.53 23.96 -0.12
CA SER A 31 -28.91 24.50 1.11
C SER A 31 -27.48 23.96 1.28
N SER A 32 -26.72 24.50 2.23
CA SER A 32 -25.37 24.02 2.57
C SER A 32 -25.32 22.55 3.00
N ALA A 33 -26.40 22.00 3.56
CA ALA A 33 -26.51 20.59 3.96
C ALA A 33 -27.11 19.68 2.86
N THR A 34 -27.29 20.18 1.64
CA THR A 34 -27.90 19.41 0.54
C THR A 34 -26.82 18.63 -0.23
N LYS A 35 -26.75 17.30 -0.05
CA LYS A 35 -25.89 16.43 -0.87
C LYS A 35 -26.32 16.52 -2.35
N ILE A 36 -25.39 16.91 -3.22
CA ILE A 36 -25.56 17.04 -4.68
C ILE A 36 -24.64 16.04 -5.37
N PHE A 37 -25.19 15.10 -6.11
CA PHE A 37 -24.44 14.03 -6.77
C PHE A 37 -24.23 14.42 -8.23
N LYS A 38 -23.02 14.91 -8.56
CA LYS A 38 -22.72 15.49 -9.88
C LYS A 38 -21.44 15.00 -10.55
N ASP A 39 -20.76 14.07 -9.90
CA ASP A 39 -19.47 13.51 -10.34
C ASP A 39 -19.68 12.23 -11.18
N GLU A 40 -20.74 11.47 -10.87
CA GLU A 40 -21.09 10.20 -11.51
C GLU A 40 -22.63 9.98 -11.53
N CYS A 41 -23.09 9.06 -12.39
CA CYS A 41 -24.48 8.63 -12.43
C CYS A 41 -24.79 7.58 -11.35
N MET A 42 -25.88 7.78 -10.59
CA MET A 42 -26.38 6.87 -9.54
C MET A 42 -26.75 5.43 -9.98
N GLN A 43 -26.54 5.07 -11.25
CA GLN A 43 -26.84 3.74 -11.81
C GLN A 43 -25.69 3.18 -12.68
N CYS A 44 -24.63 3.94 -12.98
CA CYS A 44 -23.43 3.44 -13.67
C CYS A 44 -22.28 4.46 -13.62
N PHE A 45 -21.05 3.98 -13.90
CA PHE A 45 -19.78 4.75 -13.93
C PHE A 45 -19.65 5.80 -15.06
N ASN A 46 -20.76 6.41 -15.49
CA ASN A 46 -20.77 7.52 -16.43
C ASN A 46 -20.67 8.85 -15.66
N THR A 47 -19.54 9.53 -15.84
CA THR A 47 -19.23 10.86 -15.29
C THR A 47 -19.56 11.98 -16.31
N PRO A 48 -19.45 13.28 -15.97
CA PRO A 48 -19.61 14.38 -16.94
C PRO A 48 -18.67 14.33 -18.16
N LEU A 49 -17.59 13.53 -18.12
CA LEU A 49 -16.70 13.27 -19.27
C LEU A 49 -17.32 12.34 -20.33
N HIS A 50 -18.45 11.70 -20.04
CA HIS A 50 -19.19 10.89 -21.02
C HIS A 50 -19.66 11.77 -22.20
N PRO A 51 -19.72 11.29 -23.46
CA PRO A 51 -20.04 12.13 -24.63
C PRO A 51 -21.45 12.75 -24.68
N GLY A 52 -22.34 12.37 -23.76
CA GLY A 52 -23.65 13.01 -23.55
C GLY A 52 -23.79 13.71 -22.19
N GLY A 53 -22.68 13.88 -21.47
CA GLY A 53 -22.57 14.49 -20.15
C GLY A 53 -23.33 13.76 -19.04
N LEU A 54 -23.56 14.49 -17.95
CA LEU A 54 -24.35 14.07 -16.80
C LEU A 54 -25.52 15.06 -16.59
N PHE A 55 -26.67 14.56 -16.13
CA PHE A 55 -27.85 15.35 -15.79
C PHE A 55 -28.11 15.26 -14.28
N VAL A 56 -28.09 16.39 -13.58
CA VAL A 56 -28.47 16.49 -12.17
C VAL A 56 -29.92 16.95 -12.07
N CYS A 57 -30.79 16.15 -11.45
CA CYS A 57 -32.19 16.53 -11.28
C CYS A 57 -32.32 17.74 -10.33
N MET A 58 -32.95 18.82 -10.79
CA MET A 58 -33.08 20.09 -10.05
C MET A 58 -34.00 20.02 -8.82
N LYS A 59 -34.51 18.85 -8.46
CA LYS A 59 -35.31 18.62 -7.25
C LYS A 59 -34.73 17.56 -6.33
N THR A 60 -34.24 16.44 -6.86
CA THR A 60 -33.66 15.32 -6.07
C THR A 60 -32.15 15.42 -5.93
N PHE A 61 -31.48 16.24 -6.76
CA PHE A 61 -30.02 16.37 -6.87
C PHE A 61 -29.28 15.07 -7.19
N ALA A 62 -30.00 14.12 -7.80
CA ALA A 62 -29.49 12.87 -8.33
C ALA A 62 -28.80 13.07 -9.69
N GLY A 63 -27.56 12.58 -9.82
CA GLY A 63 -26.78 12.54 -11.06
C GLY A 63 -27.17 11.34 -11.93
N LEU A 64 -27.44 11.58 -13.21
CA LEU A 64 -28.02 10.62 -14.15
C LEU A 64 -27.38 10.76 -15.53
N CYS A 65 -26.95 9.66 -16.15
CA CYS A 65 -26.42 9.70 -17.51
C CYS A 65 -27.58 9.66 -18.55
N PRO A 66 -27.31 9.89 -19.85
CA PRO A 66 -28.35 9.93 -20.89
C PRO A 66 -29.23 8.67 -20.98
N LYS A 67 -28.73 7.50 -20.55
CA LYS A 67 -29.48 6.23 -20.56
C LYS A 67 -30.49 6.15 -19.41
N HIS A 68 -30.18 6.75 -18.27
CA HIS A 68 -30.88 6.56 -16.99
C HIS A 68 -31.78 7.74 -16.59
N VAL A 69 -31.59 8.90 -17.23
CA VAL A 69 -32.38 10.11 -16.95
C VAL A 69 -33.87 9.94 -17.27
N ALA A 70 -34.23 9.16 -18.30
CA ALA A 70 -35.62 8.93 -18.70
C ALA A 70 -36.42 8.19 -17.61
N GLU A 71 -35.95 7.03 -17.16
CA GLU A 71 -36.56 6.25 -16.08
C GLU A 71 -36.75 7.08 -14.80
N HIS A 72 -35.75 7.90 -14.43
CA HIS A 72 -35.87 8.78 -13.28
C HIS A 72 -36.95 9.85 -13.47
N CYS A 73 -36.96 10.53 -14.63
CA CYS A 73 -37.97 11.55 -14.96
C CYS A 73 -39.39 10.98 -14.95
N GLU A 74 -39.57 9.77 -15.52
CA GLU A 74 -40.86 9.06 -15.58
C GLU A 74 -41.31 8.61 -14.19
N ARG A 75 -40.44 7.96 -13.41
CA ARG A 75 -40.76 7.48 -12.05
C ARG A 75 -41.04 8.61 -11.05
N THR A 76 -40.41 9.78 -11.21
CA THR A 76 -40.49 10.88 -10.24
C THR A 76 -41.34 12.07 -10.70
N GLY A 77 -41.77 12.09 -11.97
CA GLY A 77 -42.44 13.23 -12.61
C GLY A 77 -41.58 14.49 -12.74
N GLN A 78 -40.27 14.42 -12.51
CA GLN A 78 -39.38 15.59 -12.51
C GLN A 78 -38.83 15.87 -13.90
N ARG A 79 -38.93 17.13 -14.34
CA ARG A 79 -38.60 17.53 -15.71
C ARG A 79 -37.37 18.45 -15.83
N ALA A 80 -37.00 19.14 -14.75
CA ALA A 80 -35.88 20.09 -14.74
C ALA A 80 -34.55 19.40 -14.42
N LEU A 81 -33.57 19.54 -15.31
CA LEU A 81 -32.28 18.85 -15.25
C LEU A 81 -31.14 19.84 -15.52
N LEU A 82 -30.18 20.00 -14.60
CA LEU A 82 -28.91 20.66 -14.91
C LEU A 82 -28.03 19.67 -15.68
N HIS A 83 -27.72 19.97 -16.93
CA HIS A 83 -26.74 19.24 -17.72
C HIS A 83 -25.34 19.79 -17.47
N ILE A 84 -24.39 18.87 -17.27
CA ILE A 84 -22.98 19.13 -17.02
C ILE A 84 -22.19 18.31 -18.06
N GLN A 85 -21.38 19.00 -18.86
CA GLN A 85 -20.43 18.36 -19.78
C GLN A 85 -19.02 18.72 -19.34
N GLN A 86 -18.11 17.74 -19.34
CA GLN A 86 -16.68 17.98 -19.19
C GLN A 86 -15.93 17.55 -20.44
N THR A 87 -14.89 18.32 -20.75
CA THR A 87 -13.98 18.08 -21.87
C THR A 87 -12.55 18.29 -21.38
N LYS A 88 -11.69 17.29 -21.59
CA LYS A 88 -10.24 17.44 -21.36
C LYS A 88 -9.61 18.11 -22.58
N LEU A 89 -8.95 19.24 -22.36
CA LEU A 89 -8.12 19.91 -23.34
C LEU A 89 -6.66 19.61 -23.04
N GLU A 90 -5.91 19.17 -24.04
CA GLU A 90 -4.46 19.03 -23.94
C GLU A 90 -3.83 20.40 -24.12
N LEU A 91 -3.15 20.91 -23.07
CA LEU A 91 -2.36 22.13 -23.18
C LEU A 91 -1.07 21.82 -23.94
N ALA A 92 -0.74 22.66 -24.93
CA ALA A 92 0.54 22.57 -25.63
C ALA A 92 1.73 22.75 -24.66
N GLU A 93 2.81 22.01 -24.90
CA GLU A 93 4.02 22.10 -24.08
C GLU A 93 4.65 23.50 -24.21
N THR A 94 4.60 24.27 -23.12
CA THR A 94 5.33 25.54 -23.04
C THR A 94 6.79 25.25 -22.71
N GLU A 95 7.71 25.65 -23.60
CA GLU A 95 9.15 25.63 -23.30
C GLU A 95 9.45 26.51 -22.07
N GLY A 96 9.70 25.85 -20.95
CA GLY A 96 9.98 26.45 -19.65
C GLY A 96 10.92 25.56 -18.84
N PRO A 97 11.73 26.12 -17.93
CA PRO A 97 12.90 25.43 -17.39
C PRO A 97 12.54 24.15 -16.62
N GLN A 98 13.11 23.03 -17.07
CA GLN A 98 12.86 21.67 -16.55
C GLN A 98 13.58 21.36 -15.21
N ASP A 99 13.69 22.34 -14.31
CA ASP A 99 14.47 22.21 -13.07
C ASP A 99 13.63 22.36 -11.79
N LYS A 100 12.86 21.31 -11.48
CA LYS A 100 12.53 20.90 -10.11
C LYS A 100 12.48 19.37 -9.98
N VAL A 101 13.65 18.75 -9.92
CA VAL A 101 13.82 17.33 -9.59
C VAL A 101 13.43 17.08 -8.13
N THR A 102 12.34 16.33 -7.89
CA THR A 102 11.98 15.85 -6.53
C THR A 102 11.45 14.41 -6.51
N LYS A 103 12.26 13.46 -7.01
CA LYS A 103 12.52 12.13 -6.39
C LYS A 103 13.51 11.37 -7.28
N LEU A 104 14.50 10.71 -6.67
CA LEU A 104 15.35 9.76 -7.39
C LEU A 104 14.57 8.46 -7.60
N ALA A 105 14.43 8.04 -8.85
CA ALA A 105 14.29 6.65 -9.23
C ALA A 105 15.50 6.32 -10.11
N ILE A 106 16.29 5.33 -9.72
CA ILE A 106 17.52 4.94 -10.42
C ILE A 106 17.18 3.84 -11.42
N ASP A 107 17.66 3.99 -12.65
CA ASP A 107 17.61 3.07 -13.81
C ASP A 107 16.56 1.94 -13.77
N VAL A 108 15.43 2.19 -14.42
CA VAL A 108 14.55 1.16 -14.99
C VAL A 108 14.17 1.59 -16.40
N GLU A 109 14.35 0.75 -17.41
CA GLU A 109 14.00 1.03 -18.81
C GLU A 109 12.46 1.00 -19.05
N GLY A 110 11.77 1.97 -18.46
CA GLY A 110 10.31 2.10 -18.49
C GLY A 110 9.83 3.49 -18.06
N GLY A 111 10.66 4.51 -18.25
CA GLY A 111 10.46 5.86 -17.71
C GLY A 111 9.06 6.43 -17.97
N PHE A 112 8.38 6.80 -16.88
CA PHE A 112 7.03 7.37 -16.90
C PHE A 112 7.03 8.66 -17.75
N ARG A 113 6.43 8.62 -18.94
CA ARG A 113 6.30 9.83 -19.77
C ARG A 113 5.51 10.87 -18.99
N SER A 114 6.01 12.10 -18.94
CA SER A 114 5.32 13.22 -18.31
C SER A 114 3.93 13.37 -18.92
N THR A 115 2.89 13.08 -18.14
CA THR A 115 1.51 13.17 -18.62
C THR A 115 1.24 14.61 -19.08
N PRO A 116 0.69 14.83 -20.29
CA PRO A 116 0.39 16.17 -20.77
C PRO A 116 -0.53 16.88 -19.77
N ARG A 117 -0.30 18.18 -19.54
CA ARG A 117 -1.11 18.97 -18.62
C ARG A 117 -2.50 19.16 -19.23
N THR A 118 -3.41 18.26 -18.90
CA THR A 118 -4.81 18.35 -19.35
C THR A 118 -5.59 19.29 -18.46
N GLU A 119 -6.15 20.35 -19.03
CA GLU A 119 -7.13 21.20 -18.36
C GLU A 119 -8.53 20.62 -18.60
N THR A 120 -9.39 20.61 -17.58
CA THR A 120 -10.77 20.09 -17.72
C THR A 120 -11.75 21.24 -17.73
N VAL A 121 -12.21 21.61 -18.93
CA VAL A 121 -13.28 22.60 -19.10
C VAL A 121 -14.61 21.95 -18.74
N THR A 122 -15.45 22.68 -18.00
CA THR A 122 -16.79 22.22 -17.57
C THR A 122 -17.85 23.20 -18.06
N GLU A 123 -18.81 22.70 -18.84
CA GLU A 123 -19.94 23.47 -19.36
C GLU A 123 -21.24 23.12 -18.63
N TYR A 124 -22.08 24.13 -18.38
CA TYR A 124 -23.34 24.01 -17.64
C TYR A 124 -24.51 24.54 -18.48
N SER A 125 -25.61 23.79 -18.53
CA SER A 125 -26.85 24.22 -19.19
C SER A 125 -28.08 23.58 -18.56
N LEU A 126 -29.25 24.23 -18.63
CA LEU A 126 -30.51 23.59 -18.25
C LEU A 126 -31.01 22.73 -19.41
N SER A 127 -31.61 21.58 -19.10
CA SER A 127 -32.33 20.71 -20.03
C SER A 127 -33.70 20.35 -19.44
N VAL A 128 -34.70 20.14 -20.29
CA VAL A 128 -36.08 19.85 -19.86
C VAL A 128 -36.57 18.54 -20.48
N TYR A 129 -36.76 17.49 -19.68
CA TYR A 129 -37.28 16.20 -20.17
C TYR A 129 -38.70 16.38 -20.75
N PRO A 130 -39.06 15.74 -21.89
CA PRO A 130 -38.29 14.75 -22.64
C PRO A 130 -37.24 15.34 -23.61
N ALA A 131 -37.25 16.65 -23.86
CA ALA A 131 -36.31 17.35 -24.74
C ALA A 131 -34.90 17.53 -24.11
N ILE A 132 -34.30 16.46 -23.59
CA ILE A 132 -33.01 16.47 -22.88
C ILE A 132 -31.80 16.86 -23.77
N GLN A 133 -31.99 16.86 -25.09
CA GLN A 133 -31.00 17.33 -26.07
C GLN A 133 -30.99 18.86 -26.19
N THR A 134 -32.12 19.54 -25.89
CA THR A 134 -32.23 20.99 -25.96
C THR A 134 -31.52 21.63 -24.76
N LYS A 135 -30.30 22.12 -24.99
CA LYS A 135 -29.50 22.82 -23.98
C LYS A 135 -29.89 24.29 -23.93
N ILE A 136 -30.33 24.75 -22.76
CA ILE A 136 -30.59 26.16 -22.46
C ILE A 136 -29.39 26.69 -21.67
N PRO A 137 -28.47 27.47 -22.28
CA PRO A 137 -27.39 28.11 -21.55
C PRO A 137 -27.91 29.15 -20.54
N PHE A 138 -27.11 29.43 -19.49
CA PHE A 138 -27.56 30.20 -18.32
C PHE A 138 -27.89 31.67 -18.62
N ASP A 139 -27.36 32.25 -19.71
CA ASP A 139 -27.69 33.58 -20.22
C ASP A 139 -29.17 33.75 -20.58
N LYS A 140 -29.87 32.64 -20.85
CA LYS A 140 -31.30 32.60 -21.21
C LYS A 140 -32.20 32.25 -20.03
N LEU A 141 -31.63 32.05 -18.83
CA LEU A 141 -32.36 31.82 -17.59
C LEU A 141 -32.46 33.11 -16.79
N SER A 142 -33.49 33.21 -15.94
CA SER A 142 -33.70 34.37 -15.06
C SER A 142 -34.37 33.96 -13.74
N GLY A 143 -34.39 34.88 -12.78
CA GLY A 143 -35.03 34.68 -11.48
C GLY A 143 -34.48 33.50 -10.68
N ASP A 144 -35.34 32.90 -9.87
CA ASP A 144 -34.98 31.83 -8.93
C ASP A 144 -34.46 30.56 -9.62
N LEU A 145 -34.84 30.31 -10.88
CA LEU A 145 -34.36 29.18 -11.66
C LEU A 145 -32.87 29.32 -12.00
N LEU A 146 -32.43 30.51 -12.42
CA LEU A 146 -31.00 30.80 -12.62
C LEU A 146 -30.22 30.68 -11.29
N ILE A 147 -30.79 31.20 -10.20
CA ILE A 147 -30.16 31.11 -8.86
C ILE A 147 -30.00 29.65 -8.42
N ALA A 148 -31.01 28.81 -8.64
CA ALA A 148 -30.95 27.38 -8.33
C ALA A 148 -29.92 26.65 -9.22
N CYS A 149 -29.93 26.86 -10.54
CA CYS A 149 -28.98 26.26 -11.47
C CYS A 149 -27.53 26.64 -11.13
N THR A 150 -27.26 27.93 -10.89
CA THR A 150 -25.93 28.42 -10.50
C THR A 150 -25.46 27.78 -9.20
N LYS A 151 -26.32 27.71 -8.16
CA LYS A 151 -25.92 27.04 -6.91
C LYS A 151 -25.57 25.56 -7.09
N VAL A 152 -26.37 24.79 -7.84
CA VAL A 152 -26.07 23.37 -8.09
C VAL A 152 -24.75 23.21 -8.89
N ALA A 153 -24.47 24.13 -9.82
CA ALA A 153 -23.20 24.18 -10.54
C ALA A 153 -22.01 24.52 -9.61
N THR A 154 -22.14 25.49 -8.71
CA THR A 154 -21.04 25.97 -7.85
C THR A 154 -20.86 25.25 -6.51
N SER A 155 -21.87 24.53 -6.01
CA SER A 155 -21.74 23.74 -4.77
C SER A 155 -20.66 22.67 -4.90
N GLU A 156 -19.94 22.39 -3.82
CA GLU A 156 -19.13 21.17 -3.72
C GLU A 156 -20.04 19.93 -3.83
N SER A 157 -19.52 18.84 -4.40
CA SER A 157 -20.31 17.62 -4.61
C SER A 157 -20.41 16.76 -3.35
N ALA A 158 -21.42 15.88 -3.29
CA ALA A 158 -21.66 15.01 -2.14
C ALA A 158 -20.43 14.17 -1.77
N GLN A 159 -19.76 13.59 -2.78
CA GLN A 159 -18.57 12.77 -2.61
C GLN A 159 -17.37 13.60 -2.11
N ARG A 160 -17.22 14.82 -2.61
CA ARG A 160 -16.12 15.72 -2.24
C ARG A 160 -16.32 16.39 -0.87
N VAL A 161 -17.56 16.70 -0.49
CA VAL A 161 -17.91 17.08 0.89
C VAL A 161 -17.59 15.93 1.84
N GLU A 162 -17.94 14.69 1.48
CA GLU A 162 -17.67 13.51 2.32
C GLU A 162 -16.17 13.23 2.49
N GLN A 163 -15.35 13.43 1.44
CA GLN A 163 -13.88 13.42 1.55
C GLN A 163 -13.34 14.50 2.50
N LEU A 164 -13.87 15.73 2.44
CA LEU A 164 -13.49 16.83 3.32
C LEU A 164 -13.94 16.61 4.78
N GLU A 165 -15.13 16.05 5.00
CA GLU A 165 -15.68 15.73 6.33
C GLU A 165 -14.97 14.54 6.99
N THR A 166 -14.52 13.55 6.20
CA THR A 166 -13.74 12.40 6.68
C THR A 166 -12.24 12.70 6.84
N GLY A 167 -11.79 13.87 6.38
CA GLY A 167 -10.38 14.30 6.46
C GLY A 167 -9.46 13.60 5.45
N VAL A 168 -10.00 12.94 4.43
CA VAL A 168 -9.23 12.19 3.43
C VAL A 168 -8.66 13.15 2.38
N SER A 169 -7.45 13.65 2.63
CA SER A 169 -6.61 14.30 1.62
C SER A 169 -6.13 13.25 0.61
N GLY A 170 -6.60 13.33 -0.64
CA GLY A 170 -6.24 12.42 -1.75
C GLY A 170 -4.81 12.57 -2.29
N TRP A 171 -3.85 12.66 -1.38
CA TRP A 171 -2.39 12.68 -1.54
C TRP A 171 -1.68 11.99 -0.36
N ASP A 172 -2.38 11.74 0.74
CA ASP A 172 -1.85 11.33 2.04
C ASP A 172 -2.90 10.44 2.74
N GLY A 173 -3.10 9.20 2.22
CA GLY A 173 -4.22 8.28 2.50
C GLY A 173 -4.40 7.71 3.92
N GLU A 174 -4.09 8.47 4.98
CA GLU A 174 -4.48 8.11 6.35
C GLU A 174 -5.88 8.67 6.69
N ALA A 175 -6.93 7.93 6.37
CA ALA A 175 -8.25 8.15 6.98
C ALA A 175 -8.15 7.88 8.49
N LYS A 176 -7.95 8.92 9.31
CA LYS A 176 -7.79 8.82 10.78
C LYS A 176 -9.11 8.56 11.51
N LEU A 177 -9.71 7.42 11.20
CA LEU A 177 -10.69 6.75 12.02
C LEU A 177 -10.06 6.43 13.38
N ILE A 178 -10.39 7.23 14.40
CA ILE A 178 -10.03 6.93 15.78
C ILE A 178 -10.87 5.73 16.24
N THR A 179 -10.38 4.53 15.95
CA THR A 179 -10.92 3.28 16.48
C THR A 179 -10.71 3.29 18.00
N LYS A 180 -11.80 3.52 18.73
CA LYS A 180 -11.89 3.50 20.20
C LYS A 180 -11.47 2.18 20.87
N HIS A 181 -11.01 1.20 20.10
CA HIS A 181 -10.40 -0.05 20.51
C HIS A 181 -9.25 -0.40 19.56
N VAL A 182 -8.15 -0.91 20.13
CA VAL A 182 -6.92 -1.38 19.47
C VAL A 182 -6.06 -0.28 18.81
N ASP A 183 -4.80 -0.20 19.25
CA ASP A 183 -3.76 0.67 18.72
C ASP A 183 -3.15 0.04 17.46
N LEU A 184 -3.75 0.32 16.30
CA LEU A 184 -3.44 -0.33 15.02
C LEU A 184 -1.95 -0.30 14.62
N PRO A 185 -1.21 0.81 14.77
CA PRO A 185 0.24 0.84 14.53
C PRO A 185 1.01 -0.15 15.43
N GLN A 186 0.58 -0.33 16.68
CA GLN A 186 1.21 -1.27 17.61
C GLN A 186 0.93 -2.71 17.18
N VAL A 187 -0.29 -3.04 16.73
CA VAL A 187 -0.61 -4.38 16.24
C VAL A 187 0.10 -4.70 14.91
N ALA A 188 0.17 -3.75 13.98
CA ALA A 188 0.85 -3.92 12.70
C ALA A 188 2.39 -4.04 12.81
N THR A 189 2.97 -3.65 13.95
CA THR A 189 4.41 -3.77 14.25
C THR A 189 4.75 -4.80 15.33
N SER A 190 3.74 -5.45 15.93
CA SER A 190 3.95 -6.55 16.87
C SER A 190 4.24 -7.84 16.11
N GLU A 191 5.22 -8.62 16.57
CA GLU A 191 5.37 -10.00 16.10
C GLU A 191 4.15 -10.83 16.53
N SER A 192 3.73 -11.77 15.68
CA SER A 192 2.58 -12.62 15.98
C SER A 192 2.90 -13.57 17.15
N ALA A 193 1.91 -13.91 17.98
CA ALA A 193 2.12 -14.82 19.11
C ALA A 193 2.74 -16.17 18.68
N GLN A 194 2.36 -16.68 17.51
CA GLN A 194 2.95 -17.87 16.90
C GLN A 194 4.43 -17.70 16.55
N ARG A 195 4.85 -16.52 16.05
CA ARG A 195 6.26 -16.23 15.77
C ARG A 195 7.07 -16.11 17.06
N VAL A 196 6.52 -15.45 18.09
CA VAL A 196 7.15 -15.38 19.42
C VAL A 196 7.35 -16.78 19.99
N GLU A 197 6.31 -17.64 19.94
CA GLU A 197 6.39 -19.04 20.40
C GLU A 197 7.44 -19.86 19.60
N GLN A 198 7.53 -19.70 18.28
CA GLN A 198 8.56 -20.33 17.45
C GLN A 198 9.99 -19.86 17.81
N LEU A 199 10.17 -18.57 18.11
CA LEU A 199 11.45 -18.01 18.53
C LEU A 199 11.85 -18.44 19.95
N GLU A 200 10.92 -18.46 20.90
CA GLU A 200 11.15 -18.91 22.29
C GLU A 200 11.45 -20.41 22.37
N THR A 201 10.80 -21.23 21.53
CA THR A 201 11.06 -22.68 21.45
C THR A 201 12.29 -23.01 20.61
N GLY A 202 12.79 -22.08 19.79
CA GLY A 202 13.93 -22.27 18.91
C GLY A 202 13.67 -23.24 17.76
N VAL A 203 12.41 -23.38 17.33
CA VAL A 203 11.94 -24.40 16.39
C VAL A 203 12.02 -23.90 14.95
N SER A 204 12.80 -24.60 14.11
CA SER A 204 12.78 -24.37 12.66
C SER A 204 11.41 -24.76 12.09
N GLY A 205 10.91 -24.00 11.11
CA GLY A 205 9.58 -24.21 10.53
C GLY A 205 9.38 -25.52 9.73
N TRP A 206 10.42 -26.36 9.64
CA TRP A 206 10.44 -27.57 8.83
C TRP A 206 10.64 -28.86 9.66
N ASP A 207 11.48 -28.85 10.71
CA ASP A 207 11.80 -30.07 11.49
C ASP A 207 11.03 -30.18 12.81
N GLY A 208 10.56 -29.06 13.40
CA GLY A 208 9.69 -29.10 14.58
C GLY A 208 10.38 -29.41 15.92
N GLU A 209 11.68 -29.68 15.94
CA GLU A 209 12.46 -29.94 17.16
C GLU A 209 13.12 -28.67 17.72
N ALA A 210 13.28 -28.61 19.05
CA ALA A 210 13.85 -27.46 19.77
C ALA A 210 15.37 -27.59 19.96
N LYS A 211 16.10 -26.46 20.00
CA LYS A 211 17.57 -26.39 20.22
C LYS A 211 18.05 -27.40 21.28
N LEU A 212 18.83 -28.41 20.85
CA LEU A 212 19.40 -29.41 21.75
C LEU A 212 20.39 -28.76 22.73
N ILE A 213 20.44 -29.24 23.97
CA ILE A 213 21.47 -28.85 24.92
C ILE A 213 22.81 -29.44 24.47
N THR A 214 23.81 -28.59 24.23
CA THR A 214 25.15 -29.05 23.80
C THR A 214 25.78 -29.98 24.83
N LYS A 215 26.55 -30.96 24.36
CA LYS A 215 27.41 -31.79 25.22
C LYS A 215 28.54 -31.01 25.92
N HIS A 216 28.84 -29.78 25.49
CA HIS A 216 29.96 -28.95 26.00
C HIS A 216 29.58 -27.97 27.13
N VAL A 217 28.63 -28.34 28.00
CA VAL A 217 28.14 -27.48 29.10
C VAL A 217 29.26 -26.98 30.02
N ASP A 218 30.30 -27.78 30.25
CA ASP A 218 31.50 -27.42 31.02
C ASP A 218 32.69 -27.09 30.10
N LEU A 219 32.49 -26.18 29.15
CA LEU A 219 33.51 -25.75 28.20
C LEU A 219 34.76 -25.18 28.91
N PRO A 220 35.97 -25.72 28.65
CA PRO A 220 37.20 -25.20 29.23
C PRO A 220 37.65 -23.92 28.52
N GLN A 221 37.49 -22.76 29.16
CA GLN A 221 37.88 -21.47 28.60
C GLN A 221 39.34 -21.11 28.92
N LEU A 222 40.04 -20.50 27.97
CA LEU A 222 41.44 -20.13 28.12
C LEU A 222 41.61 -18.81 28.88
N ASN A 223 42.49 -18.81 29.89
CA ASN A 223 42.91 -17.60 30.60
C ASN A 223 43.98 -16.82 29.79
N ASN A 224 43.64 -16.43 28.57
CA ASN A 224 44.53 -15.70 27.65
C ASN A 224 44.43 -14.16 27.77
N GLY A 225 43.51 -13.65 28.60
CA GLY A 225 43.33 -12.22 28.85
C GLY A 225 42.55 -11.47 27.77
N VAL A 226 41.92 -12.17 26.81
CA VAL A 226 41.03 -11.55 25.82
C VAL A 226 39.80 -10.97 26.50
N LYS A 227 39.47 -9.72 26.17
CA LYS A 227 38.24 -9.02 26.54
C LYS A 227 37.57 -8.54 25.28
N VAL A 228 36.28 -8.83 25.10
CA VAL A 228 35.55 -8.52 23.88
C VAL A 228 34.94 -7.12 24.00
N PRO A 229 35.16 -6.19 23.04
CA PRO A 229 34.53 -4.88 23.07
C PRO A 229 33.01 -5.02 22.89
N ARG A 230 32.23 -4.02 23.33
CA ARG A 230 30.75 -4.05 23.23
C ARG A 230 30.20 -3.78 21.82
N SER A 231 31.03 -3.31 20.89
CA SER A 231 30.67 -2.98 19.51
C SER A 231 31.92 -2.79 18.66
N GLY A 232 31.75 -2.55 17.35
CA GLY A 232 32.87 -2.27 16.44
C GLY A 232 33.73 -3.49 16.10
N TRP A 233 33.16 -4.70 16.20
CA TRP A 233 33.84 -5.95 15.88
C TRP A 233 34.26 -6.02 14.42
N LYS A 234 35.40 -6.67 14.17
CA LYS A 234 35.91 -7.00 12.84
C LYS A 234 36.50 -8.40 12.86
N CYS A 235 36.38 -9.15 11.76
CA CYS A 235 36.96 -10.48 11.64
C CYS A 235 38.49 -10.45 11.83
N GLN A 236 38.99 -11.12 12.86
CA GLN A 236 40.40 -11.28 13.21
C GLN A 236 41.09 -12.32 12.31
N ALA A 237 40.96 -12.19 10.99
CA ALA A 237 41.64 -13.02 10.00
C ALA A 237 42.41 -12.11 9.05
N GLU A 238 43.61 -12.53 8.66
CA GLU A 238 44.48 -11.73 7.80
C GLU A 238 43.81 -11.44 6.45
N GLY A 239 43.86 -10.17 6.02
CA GLY A 239 43.16 -9.71 4.81
C GLY A 239 41.63 -9.66 4.88
N CYS A 240 40.99 -9.96 6.02
CA CYS A 240 39.53 -9.92 6.13
C CYS A 240 38.99 -8.56 6.58
N GLU A 241 38.06 -8.00 5.81
CA GLU A 241 37.48 -6.68 6.06
C GLU A 241 36.11 -6.73 6.78
N LEU A 242 35.51 -7.92 6.95
CA LEU A 242 34.12 -8.06 7.40
C LEU A 242 33.86 -7.63 8.86
N THR A 243 32.79 -6.86 9.05
CA THR A 243 32.26 -6.35 10.32
C THR A 243 30.85 -6.86 10.65
N GLU A 244 30.30 -7.74 9.80
CA GLU A 244 28.96 -8.34 9.85
C GLU A 244 29.08 -9.87 9.83
N ASN A 245 28.06 -10.61 10.30
CA ASN A 245 28.09 -12.09 10.35
C ASN A 245 29.34 -12.61 11.12
N LEU A 246 29.60 -12.00 12.28
CA LEU A 246 30.75 -12.31 13.12
C LEU A 246 30.37 -13.25 14.26
N TRP A 247 31.24 -14.21 14.52
CA TRP A 247 31.10 -15.23 15.54
C TRP A 247 32.26 -15.10 16.53
N LEU A 248 31.98 -15.35 17.80
CA LEU A 248 32.93 -15.39 18.91
C LEU A 248 33.12 -16.84 19.35
N ASN A 249 34.37 -17.33 19.40
CA ASN A 249 34.66 -18.64 19.95
C ASN A 249 34.66 -18.61 21.49
N LEU A 250 33.88 -19.48 22.13
CA LEU A 250 33.71 -19.47 23.58
C LEU A 250 34.92 -20.04 24.34
N THR A 251 35.84 -20.75 23.67
CA THR A 251 37.06 -21.29 24.29
C THR A 251 38.17 -20.24 24.42
N ASP A 252 38.45 -19.47 23.37
CA ASP A 252 39.61 -18.56 23.32
C ASP A 252 39.28 -17.08 23.04
N GLY A 253 38.03 -16.74 22.74
CA GLY A 253 37.61 -15.38 22.46
C GLY A 253 37.97 -14.87 21.06
N ALA A 254 38.38 -15.74 20.14
CA ALA A 254 38.62 -15.36 18.75
C ALA A 254 37.32 -14.88 18.07
N ILE A 255 37.39 -13.76 17.34
CA ILE A 255 36.26 -13.17 16.59
C ILE A 255 36.50 -13.33 15.09
N LYS A 256 35.68 -14.11 14.40
CA LYS A 256 35.85 -14.40 12.96
C LYS A 256 34.51 -14.48 12.23
N CYS A 257 34.51 -14.22 10.93
CA CYS A 257 33.29 -14.28 10.12
C CYS A 257 32.84 -15.72 9.86
N GLY A 258 31.52 -15.91 9.77
CA GLY A 258 30.88 -17.20 9.53
C GLY A 258 30.97 -17.68 8.08
N ARG A 259 30.15 -18.68 7.75
CA ARG A 259 29.87 -19.05 6.36
C ARG A 259 28.95 -18.02 5.71
N SER A 260 29.06 -17.84 4.39
CA SER A 260 27.98 -17.22 3.61
C SER A 260 26.72 -18.08 3.71
N GLN A 261 25.58 -17.42 3.90
CA GLN A 261 24.25 -18.01 4.02
C GLN A 261 23.30 -17.25 3.11
N TYR A 262 22.26 -17.88 2.55
CA TYR A 262 21.22 -17.14 1.84
C TYR A 262 20.38 -16.35 2.85
N ILE A 263 20.19 -15.05 2.58
CA ILE A 263 19.45 -14.14 3.46
C ILE A 263 18.15 -13.64 2.83
N GLN A 264 18.11 -13.61 1.49
CA GLN A 264 16.95 -13.40 0.64
C GLN A 264 17.18 -14.22 -0.65
N GLU A 265 16.17 -14.37 -1.50
CA GLU A 265 16.35 -15.05 -2.79
C GLU A 265 17.44 -14.34 -3.63
N GLY A 266 18.42 -15.11 -4.11
CA GLY A 266 19.59 -14.58 -4.83
C GLY A 266 20.60 -13.79 -3.97
N VAL A 267 20.31 -13.46 -2.71
CA VAL A 267 21.17 -12.64 -1.84
C VAL A 267 21.87 -13.50 -0.78
N LEU A 268 23.20 -13.51 -0.83
CA LEU A 268 24.07 -14.16 0.16
C LEU A 268 24.61 -13.15 1.18
N SER A 269 24.67 -13.53 2.45
CA SER A 269 25.48 -12.83 3.45
C SER A 269 26.96 -12.97 3.11
N LYS A 270 27.77 -11.97 3.48
CA LYS A 270 29.23 -12.07 3.34
C LYS A 270 29.77 -12.97 4.46
N GLY A 271 30.61 -13.94 4.12
CA GLY A 271 31.19 -14.86 5.09
C GLY A 271 32.28 -15.73 4.46
N ASN A 272 33.51 -15.56 4.94
CA ASN A 272 34.69 -16.19 4.32
C ASN A 272 35.06 -17.54 4.97
N ASN A 273 34.16 -18.12 5.78
CA ASN A 273 34.37 -19.36 6.54
C ASN A 273 35.52 -19.31 7.57
N HIS A 274 36.02 -18.11 7.95
CA HIS A 274 37.17 -17.98 8.84
C HIS A 274 36.94 -18.56 10.24
N MET A 275 35.69 -18.58 10.74
CA MET A 275 35.38 -19.25 12.00
C MET A 275 35.43 -20.79 11.88
N ARG A 276 34.94 -21.36 10.76
CA ARG A 276 35.07 -22.81 10.50
C ARG A 276 36.54 -23.21 10.38
N GLN A 277 37.33 -22.46 9.60
CA GLN A 277 38.78 -22.68 9.49
C GLN A 277 39.49 -22.59 10.85
N HIS A 278 39.02 -21.74 11.77
CA HIS A 278 39.57 -21.67 13.12
C HIS A 278 39.25 -22.92 13.92
N TYR A 279 37.99 -23.39 13.93
CA TYR A 279 37.63 -24.69 14.50
C TYR A 279 38.44 -25.83 13.90
N ASP A 280 38.60 -25.89 12.57
CA ASP A 280 39.38 -26.93 11.89
C ASP A 280 40.88 -26.92 12.30
N ASN A 281 41.39 -25.81 12.86
CA ASN A 281 42.76 -25.67 13.36
C ASN A 281 42.91 -25.85 14.90
N THR A 282 41.87 -25.57 15.69
CA THR A 282 41.94 -25.59 17.18
C THR A 282 41.12 -26.70 17.84
N GLY A 283 40.09 -27.20 17.16
CA GLY A 283 39.08 -28.09 17.72
C GLY A 283 38.10 -27.43 18.70
N TYR A 284 38.07 -26.11 18.82
CA TYR A 284 37.25 -25.39 19.80
C TYR A 284 35.78 -25.29 19.33
N PRO A 285 34.84 -26.07 19.90
CA PRO A 285 33.60 -26.44 19.20
C PRO A 285 32.51 -25.37 19.25
N LEU A 286 32.36 -24.68 20.38
CA LEU A 286 31.27 -23.73 20.60
C LEU A 286 31.62 -22.31 20.13
N VAL A 287 30.71 -21.75 19.33
CA VAL A 287 30.74 -20.37 18.89
C VAL A 287 29.40 -19.68 19.09
N VAL A 288 29.39 -18.39 19.39
CA VAL A 288 28.19 -17.57 19.53
C VAL A 288 28.18 -16.44 18.50
N LYS A 289 27.05 -16.18 17.84
CA LYS A 289 26.93 -15.12 16.83
C LYS A 289 26.81 -13.75 17.51
N LEU A 290 27.78 -12.87 17.28
CA LEU A 290 27.77 -11.51 17.80
C LEU A 290 26.57 -10.73 17.24
N GLY A 291 26.03 -9.82 18.04
CA GLY A 291 24.80 -9.08 17.72
C GLY A 291 23.49 -9.84 17.92
N THR A 292 23.49 -11.18 18.05
CA THR A 292 22.25 -11.95 18.36
C THR A 292 21.98 -12.08 19.86
N ILE A 293 22.98 -11.82 20.69
CA ILE A 293 22.95 -11.99 22.15
C ILE A 293 21.85 -11.11 22.76
N THR A 294 20.95 -11.74 23.51
CA THR A 294 19.88 -11.08 24.29
C THR A 294 20.16 -11.20 25.79
N LYS A 295 19.17 -10.94 26.65
CA LYS A 295 19.29 -11.18 28.10
C LYS A 295 19.13 -12.64 28.49
N ASP A 296 18.50 -13.45 27.63
CA ASP A 296 17.98 -14.77 27.97
C ASP A 296 18.49 -15.91 27.06
N ASP A 297 18.82 -15.61 25.79
CA ASP A 297 19.42 -16.56 24.82
C ASP A 297 20.33 -15.86 23.77
N ALA A 298 21.08 -16.65 23.00
CA ALA A 298 21.81 -16.22 21.80
C ALA A 298 21.89 -17.34 20.75
N ASP A 299 22.33 -17.03 19.54
CA ASP A 299 22.65 -18.06 18.54
C ASP A 299 24.00 -18.70 18.87
N VAL A 300 23.98 -19.86 19.53
CA VAL A 300 25.14 -20.71 19.76
C VAL A 300 25.13 -21.85 18.74
N PHE A 301 26.25 -22.07 18.07
CA PHE A 301 26.47 -23.17 17.13
C PHE A 301 27.65 -24.03 17.60
N SER A 302 27.55 -25.35 17.37
CA SER A 302 28.55 -26.32 17.83
C SER A 302 29.11 -27.10 16.65
N TYR A 303 30.37 -26.85 16.29
CA TYR A 303 30.98 -27.39 15.06
C TYR A 303 31.25 -28.90 15.05
N ASP A 304 31.23 -29.58 16.20
CA ASP A 304 31.40 -31.04 16.31
C ASP A 304 30.09 -31.78 16.66
N GLU A 305 29.00 -31.02 16.83
CA GLU A 305 27.61 -31.49 16.75
C GLU A 305 26.99 -31.11 15.37
N ASP A 306 27.66 -30.22 14.62
CA ASP A 306 27.27 -29.52 13.38
C ASP A 306 25.89 -28.83 13.46
N GLU A 307 25.48 -28.45 14.67
CA GLU A 307 24.11 -28.05 15.01
C GLU A 307 23.97 -26.75 15.79
N SER A 308 22.75 -26.19 15.74
CA SER A 308 22.34 -25.04 16.55
C SER A 308 21.92 -25.49 17.94
N VAL A 309 22.68 -25.10 18.95
CA VAL A 309 22.59 -25.65 20.31
C VAL A 309 22.16 -24.61 21.34
N ARG A 310 21.67 -25.08 22.47
CA ARG A 310 21.45 -24.29 23.68
C ARG A 310 22.58 -24.56 24.68
N ASP A 311 23.22 -23.50 25.18
CA ASP A 311 24.24 -23.55 26.23
C ASP A 311 23.64 -23.08 27.58
N PRO A 312 23.39 -23.98 28.55
CA PRO A 312 22.86 -23.60 29.86
C PRO A 312 23.80 -22.70 30.68
N ASN A 313 25.08 -22.67 30.33
CA ASN A 313 26.13 -21.89 31.00
C ASN A 313 26.54 -20.64 30.20
N LEU A 314 25.81 -20.26 29.14
CA LEU A 314 26.16 -19.16 28.23
C LEU A 314 26.50 -17.85 28.98
N ALA A 315 25.75 -17.50 30.02
CA ALA A 315 26.01 -16.32 30.85
C ALA A 315 27.40 -16.34 31.52
N LYS A 316 27.85 -17.51 31.99
CA LYS A 316 29.18 -17.74 32.57
C LYS A 316 30.26 -17.67 31.48
N HIS A 317 30.01 -18.30 30.33
CA HIS A 317 30.97 -18.34 29.22
C HIS A 317 31.20 -16.96 28.57
N LEU A 318 30.16 -16.12 28.50
CA LEU A 318 30.26 -14.74 28.04
C LEU A 318 30.91 -13.80 29.07
N MET A 319 30.63 -13.97 30.36
CA MET A 319 31.23 -13.18 31.44
C MET A 319 32.76 -13.32 31.51
N HIS A 320 33.32 -14.48 31.12
CA HIS A 320 34.77 -14.70 31.00
C HIS A 320 35.46 -13.71 30.05
N PHE A 321 34.73 -13.16 29.06
CA PHE A 321 35.22 -12.20 28.08
C PHE A 321 34.75 -10.74 28.34
N ASP A 322 34.29 -10.42 29.56
CA ASP A 322 33.62 -9.17 29.98
C ASP A 322 32.25 -8.89 29.32
N ILE A 323 31.58 -9.89 28.74
CA ILE A 323 30.25 -9.72 28.13
C ILE A 323 29.15 -10.00 29.16
N ASP A 324 28.58 -8.93 29.74
CA ASP A 324 27.43 -8.98 30.65
C ASP A 324 26.09 -8.89 29.89
N LEU A 325 25.37 -10.02 29.83
CA LEU A 325 24.05 -10.20 29.22
C LEU A 325 23.03 -9.10 29.62
N GLN A 326 23.08 -8.58 30.86
CA GLN A 326 22.13 -7.56 31.30
C GLN A 326 22.28 -6.24 30.56
N THR A 327 23.44 -6.02 29.92
CA THR A 327 23.83 -4.76 29.27
C THR A 327 23.98 -4.86 27.75
N VAL A 328 23.62 -6.00 27.15
CA VAL A 328 23.62 -6.20 25.69
C VAL A 328 22.23 -5.96 25.13
N GLU A 329 22.17 -5.26 24.00
CA GLU A 329 20.98 -5.12 23.16
C GLU A 329 21.23 -5.85 21.83
N LYS A 330 20.19 -6.47 21.27
CA LYS A 330 20.28 -7.25 20.03
C LYS A 330 20.46 -6.32 18.83
N THR A 331 21.49 -6.54 18.01
CA THR A 331 21.84 -5.71 16.85
C THR A 331 21.82 -6.46 15.51
N GLU A 332 21.84 -7.79 15.52
CA GLU A 332 21.67 -8.65 14.33
C GLU A 332 20.48 -9.60 14.53
N LYS A 333 19.80 -9.96 13.44
CA LYS A 333 18.82 -11.04 13.45
C LYS A 333 19.49 -12.40 13.72
N SER A 334 18.78 -13.29 14.39
CA SER A 334 19.20 -14.69 14.52
C SER A 334 19.08 -15.45 13.19
N THR A 335 19.72 -16.61 13.09
CA THR A 335 19.53 -17.53 11.95
C THR A 335 18.07 -17.95 11.83
N LEU A 336 17.42 -18.28 12.96
CA LEU A 336 16.00 -18.67 12.98
C LEU A 336 15.05 -17.53 12.55
N GLU A 337 15.27 -16.29 13.01
CA GLU A 337 14.48 -15.13 12.53
C GLU A 337 14.62 -14.95 11.02
N LEU A 338 15.81 -15.18 10.47
CA LEU A 338 16.10 -15.05 9.05
C LEU A 338 15.43 -16.17 8.23
N GLU A 339 15.42 -17.40 8.74
CA GLU A 339 14.70 -18.53 8.15
C GLU A 339 13.18 -18.33 8.18
N LEU A 340 12.62 -17.82 9.28
CA LEU A 340 11.19 -17.48 9.36
C LEU A 340 10.83 -16.32 8.41
N ASP A 341 11.65 -15.27 8.34
CA ASP A 341 11.50 -14.17 7.37
C ASP A 341 11.56 -14.66 5.91
N LEU A 342 12.42 -15.64 5.60
CA LEU A 342 12.53 -16.25 4.27
C LEU A 342 11.27 -17.03 3.90
N ASN A 343 10.85 -17.96 4.77
CA ASN A 343 9.65 -18.78 4.55
C ASN A 343 8.40 -17.90 4.38
N GLN A 344 8.22 -16.90 5.25
CA GLN A 344 7.08 -15.98 5.16
C GLN A 344 7.10 -15.17 3.85
N LYS A 345 8.25 -14.66 3.40
CA LYS A 345 8.34 -13.96 2.12
C LYS A 345 8.02 -14.87 0.93
N TRP A 346 8.43 -16.13 0.97
CA TRP A 346 8.14 -17.11 -0.08
C TRP A 346 6.64 -17.40 -0.19
N GLU A 347 5.95 -17.63 0.94
CA GLU A 347 4.49 -17.78 0.96
C GLU A 347 3.78 -16.57 0.36
N TRP A 348 4.20 -15.35 0.72
CA TRP A 348 3.56 -14.12 0.26
C TRP A 348 3.84 -13.81 -1.22
N ALA A 349 5.07 -14.01 -1.70
CA ALA A 349 5.41 -13.85 -3.12
C ALA A 349 4.62 -14.85 -3.99
N MET A 350 4.52 -16.10 -3.56
CA MET A 350 3.71 -17.13 -4.24
C MET A 350 2.21 -16.78 -4.26
N CYS A 351 1.69 -16.13 -3.20
CA CYS A 351 0.28 -15.69 -3.16
C CYS A 351 -0.02 -14.43 -3.97
N GLN A 352 0.99 -13.60 -4.26
CA GLN A 352 0.84 -12.33 -5.00
C GLN A 352 1.30 -12.42 -6.46
N GLU A 353 1.82 -13.57 -6.89
CA GLU A 353 2.47 -13.77 -8.19
C GLU A 353 3.61 -12.74 -8.43
N ASP A 354 4.29 -12.32 -7.35
CA ASP A 354 5.26 -11.22 -7.43
C ASP A 354 6.48 -11.60 -8.27
N GLY A 355 6.87 -10.71 -9.18
CA GLY A 355 7.85 -10.99 -10.23
C GLY A 355 7.35 -11.84 -11.42
N ALA A 356 6.11 -12.33 -11.43
CA ALA A 356 5.55 -13.04 -12.59
C ALA A 356 5.22 -12.07 -13.74
N ASN A 357 5.56 -12.46 -14.96
CA ASN A 357 5.33 -11.64 -16.16
C ASN A 357 3.96 -11.96 -16.78
N LEU A 358 2.89 -11.41 -16.17
CA LEU A 358 1.49 -11.74 -16.46
C LEU A 358 0.99 -11.17 -17.81
N GLU A 359 0.13 -11.92 -18.49
CA GLU A 359 -0.51 -11.46 -19.74
C GLU A 359 -1.66 -10.47 -19.49
N LEU A 360 -1.76 -9.43 -20.31
CA LEU A 360 -2.81 -8.41 -20.21
C LEU A 360 -4.16 -8.93 -20.71
N ALA A 361 -5.05 -9.24 -19.77
CA ALA A 361 -6.40 -9.73 -20.05
C ALA A 361 -7.41 -8.61 -20.32
N TYR A 362 -8.29 -8.80 -21.32
CA TYR A 362 -9.34 -7.85 -21.69
C TYR A 362 -10.65 -8.58 -22.07
N GLY A 363 -11.79 -8.08 -21.61
CA GLY A 363 -13.11 -8.61 -22.02
C GLY A 363 -14.18 -8.52 -20.93
N PRO A 364 -15.35 -9.16 -21.15
CA PRO A 364 -16.37 -9.32 -20.12
C PRO A 364 -15.80 -10.00 -18.87
N ALA A 365 -16.16 -9.50 -17.68
CA ALA A 365 -15.64 -9.93 -16.37
C ALA A 365 -14.11 -9.75 -16.15
N LEU A 366 -13.39 -9.12 -17.09
CA LEU A 366 -11.95 -8.82 -17.00
C LEU A 366 -11.70 -7.31 -16.83
N THR A 367 -12.44 -6.68 -15.92
CA THR A 367 -12.34 -5.24 -15.63
C THR A 367 -11.61 -5.03 -14.30
N GLY A 368 -10.40 -4.46 -14.36
CA GLY A 368 -9.65 -4.10 -13.16
C GLY A 368 -10.36 -3.02 -12.33
N MET A 369 -10.31 -3.15 -11.01
CA MET A 369 -10.85 -2.16 -10.06
C MET A 369 -9.76 -1.15 -9.70
N ILE A 370 -10.11 0.15 -9.70
CA ILE A 370 -9.21 1.20 -9.25
C ILE A 370 -9.24 1.23 -7.71
N ASN A 371 -8.09 1.04 -7.07
CA ASN A 371 -7.98 1.24 -5.62
C ASN A 371 -8.25 2.71 -5.27
N ILE A 372 -9.21 2.93 -4.35
CA ILE A 372 -9.66 4.23 -3.87
C ILE A 372 -8.94 4.69 -2.58
N ASP A 373 -8.25 3.78 -1.88
CA ASP A 373 -7.46 4.08 -0.69
C ASP A 373 -6.00 4.39 -1.12
N ARG A 374 -5.67 5.68 -1.23
CA ARG A 374 -4.34 6.23 -1.61
C ARG A 374 -4.05 7.56 -0.93
#